data_AF-A0A921FDX2-F1
#
_entry.id   AF-A0A921FDX2-F1
#
_cell.length_a   1.000
_cell.length_b   1.000
_cell.length_c   1.000
_cell.angle_alpha   90.00
_cell.angle_beta   90.00
_cell.angle_gamma   90.00
#
_symmetry.space_group_name_H-M   'P 1'
#
loop_
_entity.id
_entity.type
_entity.pdbx_description
1 polymer ?
#
loop_
_entity_poly.entity_id
_entity_poly.type
_entity_poly.pdbx_seq_one_letter_code
_entity_poly.pdbx_strand_id
1 'polypeptide(L)' 'FDELKQEFFSDRPEFKEISMGMSHDYPIAVKEGSTMVRVGSKIFGDRNY' A
#
# COMPACT_ATOMS: atom_id res chain seq x y z
N PHE A 1 -2.00 11.69 1.81
CA PHE A 1 -0.73 11.49 1.07
C PHE A 1 -0.37 12.73 0.28
N ASP A 2 -1.31 13.23 -0.53
CA ASP A 2 -1.07 14.37 -1.43
C ASP A 2 -0.66 15.66 -0.70
N GLU A 3 -1.32 16.00 0.41
CA GLU A 3 -0.95 17.18 1.23
C GLU A 3 0.51 17.10 1.70
N LEU A 4 0.90 15.98 2.33
CA LEU A 4 2.27 15.76 2.79
C LEU A 4 3.27 15.76 1.64
N LYS A 5 2.91 15.18 0.49
CA LYS A 5 3.75 15.17 -0.71
C LYS A 5 3.98 16.59 -1.20
N GLN A 6 2.94 17.41 -1.27
CA GLN A 6 3.02 18.80 -1.71
C GLN A 6 3.83 19.66 -0.74
N GLU A 7 3.62 19.49 0.57
CA GLU A 7 4.23 20.34 1.60
C GLU A 7 5.71 20.02 1.86
N PHE A 8 6.09 18.74 1.84
CA PHE A 8 7.43 18.31 2.29
C PHE A 8 8.25 17.56 1.23
N PHE A 9 7.61 17.06 0.17
CA PHE A 9 8.24 16.13 -0.77
C PHE A 9 7.98 16.50 -2.25
N SER A 10 7.69 17.77 -2.55
CA SER A 10 7.30 18.21 -3.90
C SER A 10 8.36 17.87 -4.95
N ASP A 11 9.63 17.98 -4.57
CA ASP A 11 10.78 17.79 -5.45
C ASP A 11 11.39 16.38 -5.35
N ARG A 12 10.70 15.46 -4.66
CA ARG A 12 11.15 14.07 -4.47
C ARG A 12 10.26 13.13 -5.28
N PRO A 13 10.57 12.87 -6.57
CA PRO A 13 9.75 12.00 -7.41
C PRO A 13 9.69 10.55 -6.89
N GLU A 14 10.63 10.14 -6.04
CA GLU A 14 10.64 8.84 -5.38
C GLU A 14 9.54 8.71 -4.30
N PHE A 15 9.05 9.82 -3.76
CA PHE A 15 7.93 9.84 -2.81
C PHE A 15 6.60 9.70 -3.58
N LYS A 16 6.30 8.48 -4.00
CA LYS A 16 5.14 8.15 -4.83
C LYS A 16 4.40 6.88 -4.42
N GLU A 17 4.99 6.07 -3.54
CA GLU A 17 4.44 4.76 -3.19
C GLU A 17 3.61 4.81 -1.92
N ILE A 18 2.43 4.20 -1.96
CA ILE A 18 1.54 3.99 -0.80
C ILE A 18 1.41 2.48 -0.58
N SER A 19 2.25 1.94 0.30
CA SER A 19 2.21 0.53 0.67
C SER A 19 1.16 0.27 1.75
N MET A 20 -0.03 -0.19 1.36
CA MET A 20 -1.12 -0.52 2.29
C MET A 20 -1.99 -1.65 1.76
N GLY A 21 -2.76 -2.28 2.66
CA GLY A 21 -3.51 -3.49 2.33
C GLY A 21 -2.68 -4.77 2.45
N MET A 22 -3.27 -5.74 3.13
CA MET A 22 -2.83 -7.10 3.34
C MET A 22 -3.80 -8.09 2.68
N SER A 23 -3.59 -9.39 2.91
CA SER A 23 -4.42 -10.46 2.34
C SER A 23 -5.94 -10.23 2.39
N HIS A 24 -6.47 -9.62 3.45
CA HIS A 24 -7.92 -9.50 3.66
C HIS A 24 -8.53 -8.19 3.15
N ASP A 25 -7.75 -7.11 3.12
CA ASP A 25 -8.20 -5.73 2.89
C ASP A 25 -7.52 -5.07 1.68
N TYR A 26 -6.68 -5.78 0.92
CA TYR A 26 -6.09 -5.26 -0.31
C TYR A 26 -7.11 -4.68 -1.31
N PRO A 27 -8.36 -5.19 -1.46
CA PRO A 27 -9.32 -4.59 -2.38
C PRO A 27 -9.78 -3.19 -1.92
N ILE A 28 -9.85 -2.96 -0.61
CA ILE A 28 -10.17 -1.65 -0.04
C ILE A 28 -8.95 -0.73 -0.22
N ALA A 29 -7.75 -1.22 0.10
CA ALA A 29 -6.51 -0.47 -0.08
C ALA A 29 -6.33 0.05 -1.52
N VAL A 30 -6.63 -0.78 -2.53
CA VAL A 30 -6.58 -0.36 -3.94
C VAL A 30 -7.59 0.76 -4.22
N LYS A 31 -8.81 0.68 -3.68
CA LYS A 31 -9.84 1.73 -3.85
C LYS A 31 -9.43 3.05 -3.19
N GLU A 32 -8.71 2.97 -2.07
CA GLU A 32 -8.21 4.13 -1.32
C GLU A 32 -6.85 4.66 -1.84
N GLY A 33 -6.38 4.18 -3.00
CA GLY A 33 -5.18 4.72 -3.67
C GLY A 33 -3.86 4.04 -3.33
N SER A 34 -3.87 2.79 -2.83
CA SER A 34 -2.63 2.03 -2.65
C SER A 34 -1.95 1.74 -3.99
N THR A 35 -0.64 1.96 -4.03
CA THR A 35 0.20 1.60 -5.19
C THR A 35 0.90 0.25 -5.00
N MET A 36 0.92 -0.27 -3.77
CA MET A 36 1.58 -1.52 -3.41
C MET A 36 0.84 -2.24 -2.27
N VAL A 37 0.43 -3.48 -2.51
CA VAL A 37 -0.26 -4.33 -1.53
C VAL A 37 0.62 -5.48 -1.04
N ARG A 38 0.38 -5.98 0.16
CA ARG A 38 1.17 -7.04 0.81
C ARG A 38 0.37 -8.32 1.01
N VAL A 39 0.35 -9.20 0.02
CA VAL A 39 -0.50 -10.41 0.06
C VAL A 39 0.33 -11.64 0.42
N GLY A 40 -0.01 -12.27 1.55
CA GLY A 40 0.64 -13.49 2.04
C GLY A 40 -0.30 -14.67 1.96
N SER A 41 -1.16 -14.85 2.98
CA SER A 41 -2.04 -16.02 3.10
C SER A 41 -2.95 -16.29 1.90
N LYS A 42 -3.36 -15.27 1.14
CA LYS A 42 -4.14 -15.50 -0.08
C LYS A 42 -3.34 -16.08 -1.25
N ILE A 43 -2.01 -15.93 -1.25
CA ILE A 43 -1.12 -16.53 -2.23
C ILE A 43 -0.61 -17.88 -1.73
N PHE A 44 -0.18 -17.94 -0.47
CA PHE A 44 0.57 -19.08 0.08
C PHE A 44 -0.22 -19.97 1.05
N GLY A 45 -1.46 -19.64 1.37
CA GLY A 45 -2.25 -20.32 2.40
C GLY A 45 -1.93 -19.85 3.83
N ASP A 46 -2.64 -20.42 4.80
CA ASP A 46 -2.46 -20.06 6.20
C ASP A 46 -1.09 -20.46 6.76
N ARG A 47 -0.66 -19.76 7.80
CA ARG A 47 0.57 -20.10 8.51
C ARG A 47 0.34 -21.34 9.35
N ASN A 48 1.19 -22.34 9.17
CA ASN A 48 1.27 -23.50 10.06
C ASN A 48 2.12 -23.11 11.28
N TYR A 49 1.54 -23.23 12.48
CA TYR A 49 2.19 -22.95 13.76
C TYR A 49 2.33 -24.23 14.59
#